data_AF-A0A3M1WSJ7-F1
#
_entry.id   AF-A0A3M1WSJ7-F1
#
_cell.length_a   1.000
_cell.length_b   1.000
_cell.length_c   1.000
_cell.angle_alpha   90.00
_cell.angle_beta   90.00
_cell.angle_gamma   90.00
#
_symmetry.space_group_name_H-M   'P 1'
#
loop_
_entity.id
_entity.type
_entity.pdbx_description
1 polymer ?
#
loop_
_entity_poly.entity_id
_entity_poly.type
_entity_poly.pdbx_seq_one_letter_code
_entity_poly.pdbx_strand_id
1 'polypeptide(L)'
;MRVLFVASEAWPLAKTGGLGDVAHALPNALAGLGADVRLLLPAYRTVLRQIEGMRVLGWLETRSGEQLRMLEARHADFDVPLWLVDSARLFDRPGGPYQDAGGHDWPDNAERFAALSEAAALLADDRLDLGWQADVLHANDWQTGLAMAFARELERPPRCIFTIHNIAYDCQIDYGHFSHLHLPSHWWHLEHGEF
;
A
#
# COMPACT_ATOMS: atom_id res chain seq x y z
N MET A 1 -12.10 16.08 5.46
CA MET A 1 -11.30 15.57 4.32
C MET A 1 -10.84 14.17 4.67
N ARG A 2 -11.12 13.21 3.80
CA ARG A 2 -10.75 11.80 3.94
C ARG A 2 -9.46 11.52 3.19
N VAL A 3 -8.46 10.99 3.87
CA VAL A 3 -7.13 10.73 3.30
C VAL A 3 -6.80 9.26 3.46
N LEU A 4 -6.58 8.57 2.34
CA LEU A 4 -5.98 7.25 2.33
C LEU A 4 -4.47 7.42 2.19
N PHE A 5 -3.76 7.23 3.29
CA PHE A 5 -2.31 7.32 3.33
C PHE A 5 -1.73 5.92 3.18
N VAL A 6 -0.94 5.68 2.12
CA VAL A 6 -0.44 4.35 1.77
C VAL A 6 1.07 4.33 1.90
N ALA A 7 1.58 3.33 2.60
CA ALA A 7 3.02 3.11 2.74
C ALA A 7 3.34 1.61 2.77
N SER A 8 4.57 1.26 2.44
CA SER A 8 5.11 -0.09 2.64
C SER A 8 5.56 -0.33 4.07
N GLU A 9 5.87 0.71 4.85
CA GLU A 9 6.39 0.58 6.22
C GLU A 9 5.84 1.67 7.14
N ALA A 10 5.75 1.37 8.42
CA ALA A 10 5.37 2.30 9.48
C ALA A 10 5.93 1.84 10.83
N TRP A 11 6.58 2.74 11.55
CA TRP A 11 7.02 2.48 12.92
C TRP A 11 5.82 2.48 13.89
N PRO A 12 5.76 1.57 14.89
CA PRO A 12 6.71 0.51 15.22
C PRO A 12 6.48 -0.84 14.50
N LEU A 13 5.44 -0.92 13.66
CA LEU A 13 4.94 -2.20 13.12
C LEU A 13 5.90 -2.90 12.15
N ALA A 14 6.48 -2.13 11.23
CA ALA A 14 7.49 -2.60 10.29
C ALA A 14 8.29 -1.38 9.79
N LYS A 15 9.61 -1.40 9.94
CA LYS A 15 10.47 -0.28 9.56
C LYS A 15 11.81 -0.77 9.06
N THR A 16 12.26 -0.24 7.93
CA THR A 16 13.61 -0.42 7.39
C THR A 16 14.34 0.91 7.21
N GLY A 17 13.63 2.02 6.98
CA GLY A 17 14.21 3.33 6.75
C GLY A 17 13.38 4.49 7.31
N GLY A 18 13.57 5.68 6.73
CA GLY A 18 12.91 6.91 7.16
C GLY A 18 11.42 7.00 6.79
N LEU A 19 10.98 6.27 5.75
CA LEU A 19 9.57 6.22 5.37
C LEU A 19 8.71 5.72 6.55
N GLY A 20 9.20 4.72 7.30
CA GLY A 20 8.48 4.21 8.46
C GLY A 20 8.23 5.26 9.55
N ASP A 21 9.14 6.22 9.74
CA ASP A 21 8.93 7.32 10.70
C ASP A 21 7.91 8.33 10.17
N VAL A 22 7.94 8.63 8.86
CA VAL A 22 6.98 9.55 8.23
C VAL A 22 5.58 8.96 8.21
N ALA A 23 5.44 7.68 7.88
CA ALA A 23 4.17 6.96 7.86
C ALA A 23 3.54 6.82 9.25
N HIS A 24 4.32 6.99 10.32
CA HIS A 24 3.81 7.15 11.67
C HIS A 24 3.42 8.61 11.97
N ALA A 25 4.36 9.54 11.79
CA ALA A 25 4.19 10.92 12.25
C ALA A 25 3.15 11.72 11.46
N LEU A 26 3.16 11.62 10.12
CA LEU A 26 2.34 12.48 9.27
C LEU A 26 0.84 12.12 9.33
N PRO A 27 0.42 10.84 9.26
CA PRO A 27 -1.00 10.49 9.43
C PRO A 27 -1.58 10.95 10.77
N ASN A 28 -0.85 10.76 11.87
CA ASN A 28 -1.27 11.21 13.20
C ASN A 28 -1.37 12.75 13.27
N ALA A 29 -0.40 13.48 12.70
CA ALA A 29 -0.45 14.94 12.64
C ALA A 29 -1.64 15.45 11.81
N LEU A 30 -1.93 14.84 10.66
CA LEU A 30 -3.10 15.19 9.83
C LEU A 30 -4.42 14.93 10.57
N ALA A 31 -4.51 13.82 11.31
CA ALA A 31 -5.66 13.53 12.15
C ALA A 31 -5.85 14.57 13.26
N GLY A 32 -4.76 15.01 13.91
CA GLY A 32 -4.77 16.10 14.88
C GLY A 32 -5.25 17.45 14.32
N LEU A 33 -5.16 17.64 12.99
CA LEU A 33 -5.71 18.79 12.27
C LEU A 33 -7.16 18.59 11.78
N GLY A 34 -7.80 17.46 12.10
CA GLY A 34 -9.19 17.16 11.77
C GLY A 34 -9.40 16.42 10.44
N ALA A 35 -8.34 15.90 9.81
CA ALA A 35 -8.51 14.99 8.68
C ALA A 35 -8.96 13.60 9.16
N ASP A 36 -9.83 12.94 8.39
CA ASP A 36 -10.18 11.54 8.63
C ASP A 36 -9.21 10.67 7.83
N VAL A 37 -8.16 10.19 8.51
CA VAL A 37 -7.07 9.46 7.86
C VAL A 37 -7.22 7.96 8.10
N ARG A 38 -6.90 7.18 7.07
CA ARG A 38 -6.67 5.73 7.17
C ARG A 38 -5.25 5.45 6.69
N LEU A 39 -4.46 4.75 7.50
CA LEU A 39 -3.12 4.31 7.13
C LEU A 39 -3.21 2.89 6.56
N LEU A 40 -2.94 2.74 5.27
CA LEU A 40 -2.93 1.46 4.57
C LEU A 40 -1.51 0.89 4.53
N LEU A 41 -1.35 -0.34 5.05
CA LEU A 41 -0.10 -1.08 5.08
C LEU A 41 -0.31 -2.52 4.59
N PRO A 42 0.74 -3.20 4.12
CA PRO A 42 0.73 -4.66 4.03
C PRO A 42 0.61 -5.32 5.39
N ALA A 43 -0.18 -6.40 5.49
CA ALA A 43 -0.28 -7.19 6.70
C ALA A 43 0.92 -8.13 6.86
N TYR A 44 2.13 -7.57 7.02
CA TYR A 44 3.32 -8.38 7.22
C TYR A 44 3.22 -9.21 8.50
N ARG A 45 3.94 -10.34 8.55
CA ARG A 45 4.03 -11.17 9.76
C ARG A 45 4.38 -10.38 11.02
N THR A 46 5.26 -9.39 10.91
CA THR A 46 5.64 -8.53 12.04
C THR A 46 4.52 -7.59 12.47
N VAL A 47 3.73 -7.08 11.53
CA VAL A 47 2.56 -6.23 11.76
C VAL A 47 1.47 -7.05 12.46
N LEU A 48 1.14 -8.22 11.93
CA LEU A 48 0.11 -9.12 12.46
C LEU A 48 0.39 -9.59 13.90
N ARG A 49 1.66 -9.68 14.31
CA ARG A 49 2.05 -10.06 15.67
C ARG A 49 1.92 -8.93 16.70
N GLN A 50 1.81 -7.69 16.24
CA GLN A 50 1.75 -6.50 17.10
C GLN A 50 0.33 -5.94 17.20
N ILE A 51 -0.62 -6.52 16.48
CA ILE A 51 -1.99 -6.02 16.38
C ILE A 51 -2.96 -7.10 16.85
N GLU A 52 -3.87 -6.71 17.73
CA GLU A 52 -4.96 -7.55 18.23
C GLU A 52 -6.32 -6.98 17.81
N GLY A 53 -7.37 -7.81 17.85
CA GLY A 53 -8.75 -7.35 17.67
C GLY A 53 -9.10 -6.85 16.26
N MET A 54 -8.48 -7.45 15.24
CA MET A 54 -8.68 -7.06 13.83
C MET A 54 -10.12 -7.33 13.36
N ARG A 55 -10.70 -6.37 12.64
CA ARG A 55 -12.01 -6.49 12.00
C ARG A 55 -11.84 -6.75 10.51
N VAL A 56 -12.53 -7.74 9.97
CA VAL A 56 -12.55 -7.96 8.51
C VAL A 56 -13.45 -6.91 7.86
N LEU A 57 -12.91 -6.17 6.89
CA LEU A 57 -13.64 -5.20 6.07
C LEU A 57 -14.26 -5.85 4.84
N GLY A 58 -13.58 -6.83 4.26
CA GLY A 58 -14.04 -7.53 3.06
C GLY A 58 -12.89 -8.19 2.30
N TRP A 59 -13.16 -8.52 1.04
CA TRP A 59 -12.20 -9.14 0.13
C TRP A 59 -12.16 -8.37 -1.18
N LEU A 60 -10.95 -8.16 -1.71
CA LEU A 60 -10.71 -7.58 -3.02
C LEU A 60 -10.01 -8.61 -3.88
N GLU A 61 -10.28 -8.58 -5.18
CA GLU A 61 -9.56 -9.35 -6.18
C GLU A 61 -8.77 -8.39 -7.07
N THR A 62 -7.47 -8.65 -7.19
CA THR A 62 -6.57 -7.90 -8.08
C THR A 62 -6.71 -8.36 -9.53
N ARG A 63 -6.19 -7.58 -10.48
CA ARG A 63 -6.12 -7.98 -11.90
C ARG A 63 -5.32 -9.24 -12.15
N SER A 64 -4.33 -9.54 -11.30
CA SER A 64 -3.56 -10.78 -11.38
C SER A 64 -4.29 -11.98 -10.77
N GLY A 65 -5.50 -11.79 -10.22
CA GLY A 65 -6.30 -12.84 -9.60
C GLY A 65 -5.99 -13.07 -8.12
N GLU A 66 -5.12 -12.26 -7.51
CA GLU A 66 -4.84 -12.35 -6.07
C GLU A 66 -6.03 -11.92 -5.24
N GLN A 67 -6.40 -12.77 -4.30
CA GLN A 67 -7.46 -12.52 -3.32
C GLN A 67 -6.85 -11.86 -2.08
N LEU A 68 -7.23 -10.62 -1.82
CA LEU A 68 -6.72 -9.80 -0.74
C LEU A 68 -7.81 -9.67 0.33
N ARG A 69 -7.52 -10.12 1.55
CA ARG A 69 -8.38 -9.87 2.71
C ARG A 69 -8.08 -8.49 3.25
N MET A 70 -9.10 -7.64 3.37
CA MET A 70 -8.94 -6.31 3.93
C MET A 70 -9.30 -6.32 5.41
N LEU A 71 -8.36 -5.86 6.23
CA LEU A 71 -8.51 -5.82 7.69
C LEU A 71 -8.44 -4.38 8.19
N GLU A 72 -9.20 -4.09 9.23
CA GLU A 72 -9.06 -2.88 10.03
C GLU A 72 -8.55 -3.22 11.42
N ALA A 73 -7.64 -2.40 11.91
CA ALA A 73 -7.12 -2.52 13.25
C ALA A 73 -6.79 -1.17 13.89
N ARG A 74 -6.45 -1.22 15.18
CA ARG A 74 -5.95 -0.10 15.97
C ARG A 74 -4.68 -0.52 16.70
N HIS A 75 -3.81 0.45 16.94
CA HIS A 75 -2.56 0.24 17.67
C HIS A 75 -2.29 1.47 18.53
N ALA A 76 -1.70 1.28 19.72
CA ALA A 76 -1.57 2.35 20.72
C ALA A 76 -0.73 3.55 20.25
N ASP A 77 0.23 3.31 19.36
CA ASP A 77 1.08 4.36 18.76
C ASP A 77 0.43 5.07 17.55
N PHE A 78 -0.81 4.73 17.17
CA PHE A 78 -1.49 5.36 16.04
C PHE A 78 -2.84 5.95 16.47
N ASP A 79 -3.01 7.24 16.21
CA ASP A 79 -4.28 7.95 16.41
C ASP A 79 -5.29 7.66 15.28
N VAL A 80 -4.80 7.08 14.18
CA VAL A 80 -5.56 6.73 12.97
C VAL A 80 -5.83 5.23 12.89
N PRO A 81 -6.97 4.79 12.32
CA PRO A 81 -7.18 3.38 12.03
C PRO A 81 -6.20 2.87 10.99
N LEU A 82 -5.74 1.64 11.20
CA LEU A 82 -4.88 0.91 10.29
C LEU A 82 -5.76 0.06 9.37
N TRP A 83 -5.60 0.22 8.07
CA TRP A 83 -6.12 -0.71 7.09
C TRP A 83 -4.98 -1.59 6.60
N LEU A 84 -5.22 -2.89 6.51
CA LEU A 84 -4.18 -3.87 6.21
C LEU A 84 -4.58 -4.72 5.03
N VAL A 85 -3.70 -4.76 4.02
CA VAL A 85 -3.81 -5.68 2.89
C VAL A 85 -3.25 -7.03 3.31
N ASP A 86 -4.12 -7.99 3.57
CA ASP A 86 -3.73 -9.32 4.02
C ASP A 86 -3.75 -10.35 2.89
N SER A 87 -2.59 -10.96 2.68
CA SER A 87 -2.38 -12.10 1.81
C SER A 87 -1.24 -12.92 2.39
N ALA A 88 -1.51 -14.16 2.77
CA ALA A 88 -0.50 -15.02 3.37
C ALA A 88 0.67 -15.31 2.40
N ARG A 89 0.34 -15.40 1.09
CA ARG A 89 1.34 -15.59 0.03
C ARG A 89 2.25 -14.37 -0.11
N LEU A 90 1.68 -13.17 -0.11
CA LEU A 90 2.41 -11.93 -0.39
C LEU A 90 3.07 -11.31 0.83
N PHE A 91 2.49 -11.40 2.02
CA PHE A 91 2.88 -10.56 3.16
C PHE A 91 3.15 -11.33 4.46
N ASP A 92 2.48 -12.45 4.74
CA ASP A 92 2.75 -13.26 5.93
C ASP A 92 3.93 -14.23 5.74
N ARG A 93 5.12 -13.68 5.51
CA ARG A 93 6.36 -14.43 5.26
C ARG A 93 7.45 -14.10 6.30
N PRO A 94 8.38 -15.03 6.58
CA PRO A 94 9.53 -14.72 7.42
C PRO A 94 10.51 -13.79 6.68
N GLY A 95 10.77 -12.62 7.25
CA GLY A 95 11.60 -11.58 6.65
C GLY A 95 11.06 -10.19 6.97
N GLY A 96 11.56 -9.18 6.26
CA GLY A 96 11.11 -7.80 6.35
C GLY A 96 10.23 -7.34 5.18
N PRO A 97 9.90 -6.03 5.14
CA PRO A 97 9.11 -5.43 4.06
C PRO A 97 9.67 -5.68 2.67
N TYR A 98 10.99 -5.64 2.49
CA TYR A 98 11.64 -5.73 1.17
C TYR A 98 12.49 -6.99 0.98
N GLN A 99 12.92 -7.62 2.07
CA GLN A 99 13.92 -8.68 2.08
C GLN A 99 13.45 -9.93 2.82
N ASP A 100 13.92 -11.09 2.39
CA ASP A 100 13.72 -12.37 3.07
C ASP A 100 14.53 -12.45 4.38
N ALA A 101 14.39 -13.57 5.11
CA ALA A 101 15.12 -13.79 6.35
C ALA A 101 16.66 -13.89 6.18
N GLY A 102 17.14 -14.09 4.95
CA GLY A 102 18.56 -14.08 4.58
C GLY A 102 19.08 -12.72 4.15
N GLY A 103 18.22 -11.70 4.05
CA GLY A 103 18.58 -10.35 3.62
C GLY A 103 18.60 -10.14 2.10
N HIS A 104 18.08 -11.09 1.32
CA HIS A 104 17.93 -10.92 -0.13
C HIS A 104 16.58 -10.28 -0.45
N ASP A 105 16.53 -9.40 -1.44
CA ASP A 105 15.27 -8.82 -1.88
C ASP A 105 14.30 -9.91 -2.34
N TRP A 106 13.03 -9.75 -2.00
CA TRP A 106 12.01 -10.69 -2.47
C TRP A 106 11.93 -10.65 -3.99
N PRO A 107 12.00 -11.80 -4.68
CA PRO A 107 11.95 -11.83 -6.15
C PRO A 107 10.60 -11.36 -6.69
N ASP A 108 9.55 -11.40 -5.87
CA ASP A 108 8.19 -10.99 -6.20
C ASP A 108 7.84 -9.59 -5.63
N ASN A 109 8.83 -8.76 -5.31
CA ASN A 109 8.58 -7.41 -4.78
C ASN A 109 7.65 -6.57 -5.69
N ALA A 110 7.85 -6.63 -7.00
CA ALA A 110 6.97 -5.96 -7.96
C ALA A 110 5.51 -6.42 -7.83
N GLU A 111 5.28 -7.73 -7.67
CA GLU A 111 3.95 -8.31 -7.50
C GLU A 111 3.29 -7.88 -6.19
N ARG A 112 4.04 -7.96 -5.08
CA ARG A 112 3.60 -7.55 -3.75
C ARG A 112 3.12 -6.11 -3.73
N PHE A 113 3.89 -5.22 -4.35
CA PHE A 113 3.62 -3.79 -4.31
C PHE A 113 2.64 -3.33 -5.39
N ALA A 114 2.50 -4.07 -6.50
CA ALA A 114 1.37 -3.94 -7.41
C ALA A 114 0.05 -4.30 -6.70
N ALA A 115 0.00 -5.39 -5.94
CA ALA A 115 -1.19 -5.79 -5.19
C ALA A 115 -1.57 -4.77 -4.10
N LEU A 116 -0.58 -4.25 -3.35
CA LEU A 116 -0.81 -3.14 -2.39
C LEU A 116 -1.38 -1.90 -3.09
N SER A 117 -0.80 -1.54 -4.23
CA SER A 117 -1.19 -0.37 -5.01
C SER A 117 -2.60 -0.47 -5.58
N GLU A 118 -2.97 -1.65 -6.09
CA GLU A 118 -4.32 -1.89 -6.61
C GLU A 118 -5.35 -1.88 -5.47
N ALA A 119 -5.05 -2.54 -4.35
CA ALA A 119 -5.91 -2.49 -3.16
C ALA A 119 -6.13 -1.05 -2.69
N ALA A 120 -5.08 -0.22 -2.70
CA ALA A 120 -5.19 1.19 -2.34
C ALA A 120 -6.17 1.96 -3.23
N ALA A 121 -6.10 1.78 -4.56
CA ALA A 121 -7.02 2.45 -5.48
C ALA A 121 -8.47 1.97 -5.28
N LEU A 122 -8.68 0.66 -5.12
CA LEU A 122 -10.01 0.09 -4.88
C LEU A 122 -10.62 0.57 -3.55
N LEU A 123 -9.81 0.64 -2.48
CA LEU A 123 -10.26 1.17 -1.19
C LEU A 123 -10.53 2.67 -1.23
N ALA A 124 -9.72 3.43 -1.99
CA ALA A 124 -9.95 4.86 -2.18
C ALA A 124 -11.30 5.13 -2.87
N ASP A 125 -11.75 4.22 -3.72
CA ASP A 125 -13.06 4.27 -4.40
C ASP A 125 -14.22 3.68 -3.58
N ASP A 126 -13.99 3.31 -2.31
CA ASP A 126 -15.00 2.65 -1.46
C ASP A 126 -15.54 1.33 -2.06
N ARG A 127 -14.70 0.55 -2.74
CA ARG A 127 -15.11 -0.69 -3.43
C ARG A 127 -15.71 -1.77 -2.52
N LEU A 128 -15.54 -1.63 -1.20
CA LEU A 128 -16.10 -2.52 -0.18
C LEU A 128 -17.39 -1.97 0.45
N ASP A 129 -17.97 -0.89 -0.08
CA ASP A 129 -19.20 -0.26 0.42
C ASP A 129 -19.14 0.08 1.92
N LEU A 130 -18.00 0.60 2.38
CA LEU A 130 -17.76 0.96 3.79
C LEU A 130 -18.38 2.32 4.16
N GLY A 131 -18.90 3.07 3.18
CA GLY A 131 -19.35 4.45 3.35
C GLY A 131 -18.20 5.44 3.47
N TRP A 132 -17.01 5.03 3.04
CA TRP A 132 -15.77 5.78 3.14
C TRP A 132 -15.05 5.79 1.78
N GLN A 133 -15.26 6.86 1.01
CA GLN A 133 -14.52 7.16 -0.21
C GLN A 133 -13.46 8.22 0.08
N ALA A 134 -12.24 8.05 -0.42
CA ALA A 134 -11.13 8.97 -0.17
C ALA A 134 -11.29 10.26 -0.99
N ASP A 135 -11.04 11.41 -0.35
CA ASP A 135 -10.87 12.67 -1.08
C ASP A 135 -9.44 12.75 -1.68
N VAL A 136 -8.47 12.19 -0.95
CA VAL A 136 -7.04 12.18 -1.30
C VAL A 136 -6.47 10.78 -1.13
N LEU A 137 -5.78 10.29 -2.16
CA LEU A 137 -4.88 9.14 -2.11
C LEU A 137 -3.44 9.64 -2.05
N HIS A 138 -2.75 9.38 -0.95
CA HIS A 138 -1.35 9.75 -0.74
C HIS A 138 -0.46 8.51 -0.76
N ALA A 139 0.24 8.31 -1.88
CA ALA A 139 1.20 7.23 -2.08
C ALA A 139 2.63 7.70 -1.75
N ASN A 140 3.38 6.83 -1.09
CA ASN A 140 4.75 7.07 -0.66
C ASN A 140 5.69 6.02 -1.26
N ASP A 141 6.69 6.50 -1.98
CA ASP A 141 7.73 5.73 -2.69
C ASP A 141 7.20 4.72 -3.72
N TRP A 142 8.13 4.08 -4.44
CA TRP A 142 7.84 3.20 -5.56
C TRP A 142 6.88 2.06 -5.21
N GLN A 143 6.90 1.58 -3.96
CA GLN A 143 6.06 0.50 -3.44
C GLN A 143 4.56 0.79 -3.55
N THR A 144 4.20 2.06 -3.67
CA THR A 144 2.82 2.50 -3.81
C THR A 144 2.60 3.35 -5.06
N GLY A 145 3.62 3.47 -5.92
CA GLY A 145 3.58 4.31 -7.12
C GLY A 145 2.49 3.88 -8.11
N LEU A 146 2.29 2.57 -8.30
CA LEU A 146 1.23 2.04 -9.17
C LEU A 146 -0.18 2.44 -8.70
N ALA A 147 -0.36 2.80 -7.43
CA ALA A 147 -1.66 3.24 -6.92
C ALA A 147 -2.15 4.50 -7.66
N MET A 148 -1.22 5.35 -8.09
CA MET A 148 -1.51 6.53 -8.89
C MET A 148 -2.06 6.16 -10.27
N ALA A 149 -1.47 5.15 -10.91
CA ALA A 149 -1.92 4.67 -12.22
C ALA A 149 -3.30 4.00 -12.11
N PHE A 150 -3.49 3.12 -11.12
CA PHE A 150 -4.79 2.50 -10.86
C PHE A 150 -5.86 3.52 -10.51
N ALA A 151 -5.55 4.52 -9.68
CA ALA A 151 -6.52 5.56 -9.32
C ALA A 151 -7.03 6.34 -10.53
N ARG A 152 -6.19 6.57 -11.56
CA ARG A 152 -6.58 7.28 -12.79
C ARG A 152 -7.56 6.50 -13.67
N GLU A 153 -7.67 5.19 -13.49
CA GLU A 153 -8.64 4.36 -14.22
C GLU A 153 -10.01 4.27 -13.53
N LEU A 154 -10.13 4.79 -12.32
CA LEU A 154 -11.42 4.86 -11.61
C LEU A 154 -12.36 5.84 -12.30
N GLU A 155 -13.67 5.58 -12.22
CA GLU A 155 -14.69 6.49 -12.76
C GLU A 155 -14.65 7.87 -12.06
N ARG A 156 -14.32 7.87 -10.76
CA ARG A 156 -14.27 9.07 -9.91
C ARG A 156 -12.97 9.09 -9.11
N PRO A 157 -11.84 9.43 -9.75
CA PRO A 157 -10.53 9.36 -9.12
C PRO A 157 -10.43 10.34 -7.93
N PRO A 158 -9.82 9.94 -6.80
CA PRO A 158 -9.46 10.86 -5.73
C PRO A 158 -8.35 11.80 -6.20
N ARG A 159 -8.13 12.89 -5.46
CA ARG A 159 -6.92 13.69 -5.66
C ARG A 159 -5.71 12.87 -5.25
N CYS A 160 -4.67 12.93 -6.07
CA CYS A 160 -3.50 12.07 -5.93
C CYS A 160 -2.28 12.87 -5.47
N ILE A 161 -1.58 12.39 -4.45
CA ILE A 161 -0.29 12.91 -3.99
C ILE A 161 0.70 11.75 -4.01
N PHE A 162 1.82 11.95 -4.67
CA PHE A 162 2.94 11.01 -4.66
C PHE A 162 4.15 11.67 -4.00
N THR A 163 4.77 10.99 -3.04
CA THR A 163 5.95 11.50 -2.33
C THR A 163 7.08 10.49 -2.44
N ILE A 164 8.24 10.96 -2.91
CA ILE A 164 9.48 10.19 -2.95
C ILE A 164 10.32 10.62 -1.75
N HIS A 165 10.62 9.68 -0.86
CA HIS A 165 11.45 9.89 0.33
C HIS A 165 12.92 9.59 0.06
N ASN A 166 13.20 8.74 -0.93
CA ASN A 166 14.56 8.47 -1.36
C ASN A 166 14.65 8.09 -2.85
N ILE A 167 15.23 8.98 -3.64
CA ILE A 167 15.41 8.78 -5.09
C ILE A 167 16.39 7.64 -5.43
N ALA A 168 17.21 7.19 -4.47
CA ALA A 168 18.15 6.10 -4.69
C ALA A 168 17.49 4.72 -4.73
N TYR A 169 16.21 4.60 -4.36
CA TYR A 169 15.45 3.36 -4.41
C TYR A 169 14.30 3.49 -5.40
N ASP A 170 14.43 2.83 -6.55
CA ASP A 170 13.43 2.71 -7.60
C ASP A 170 13.03 1.22 -7.79
N CYS A 171 12.08 0.96 -8.69
CA CYS A 171 11.51 -0.38 -8.90
C CYS A 171 11.83 -0.88 -10.30
N GLN A 172 13.07 -1.27 -10.53
CA GLN A 172 13.48 -1.70 -11.88
C GLN A 172 12.92 -3.08 -12.22
N ILE A 173 11.96 -3.11 -13.14
CA ILE A 173 11.37 -4.34 -13.68
C ILE A 173 11.56 -4.43 -15.19
N ASP A 174 11.83 -5.63 -15.67
CA ASP A 174 11.82 -5.92 -17.11
C ASP A 174 10.39 -6.15 -17.62
N TYR A 175 10.24 -6.25 -18.95
CA TYR A 175 8.96 -6.49 -19.60
C TYR A 175 8.33 -7.83 -19.20
N GLY A 176 9.14 -8.82 -18.85
CA GLY A 176 8.68 -10.12 -18.39
C GLY A 176 7.93 -10.01 -17.07
N HIS A 177 8.55 -9.34 -16.09
CA HIS A 177 7.91 -9.01 -14.82
C HIS A 177 6.66 -8.15 -15.03
N PHE A 178 6.74 -7.09 -15.84
CA PHE A 178 5.58 -6.25 -16.14
C PHE A 178 4.39 -7.06 -16.69
N SER A 179 4.66 -8.00 -17.60
CA SER A 179 3.63 -8.87 -18.18
C SER A 179 2.99 -9.79 -17.14
N HIS A 180 3.76 -10.28 -16.16
CA HIS A 180 3.26 -11.10 -15.05
C HIS A 180 2.40 -10.31 -14.05
N LEU A 181 2.54 -8.98 -14.01
CA LEU A 181 1.68 -8.14 -13.16
C LEU A 181 0.27 -7.93 -13.75
N HIS A 182 0.01 -8.42 -14.97
CA HIS A 182 -1.25 -8.23 -15.68
C HIS A 182 -1.67 -6.75 -15.80
N LEU A 183 -0.68 -5.86 -15.88
CA LEU A 183 -0.89 -4.43 -16.08
C LEU A 183 -1.32 -4.14 -17.53
N PRO A 184 -2.10 -3.07 -17.77
CA PRO A 184 -2.47 -2.67 -19.12
C PRO A 184 -1.22 -2.44 -19.99
N SER A 185 -1.16 -3.08 -21.16
CA SER A 185 0.04 -3.01 -22.03
C SER A 185 0.45 -1.59 -22.42
N HIS A 186 -0.50 -0.65 -22.46
CA HIS A 186 -0.25 0.75 -22.76
C HIS A 186 0.49 1.51 -21.63
N TRP A 187 0.64 0.93 -20.44
CA TRP A 187 1.48 1.48 -19.37
C TRP A 187 2.97 1.19 -19.58
N TRP A 188 3.31 0.18 -20.39
CA TRP A 188 4.68 -0.10 -20.77
C TRP A 188 5.11 0.80 -21.93
N HIS A 189 5.55 2.01 -21.59
CA HIS A 189 5.98 3.02 -22.55
C HIS A 189 7.13 3.85 -21.99
N LEU A 190 8.07 4.27 -22.84
CA LEU A 190 9.21 5.12 -22.45
C LEU A 190 8.79 6.42 -21.72
N GLU A 191 7.57 6.90 -21.97
CA GLU A 191 7.01 8.11 -21.35
C GLU A 191 6.08 7.84 -20.15
N HIS A 192 5.77 6.57 -19.84
CA HIS A 192 4.75 6.19 -18.85
C HIS A 192 5.16 5.07 -17.87
N GLY A 193 6.24 4.34 -18.15
CA GLY A 193 6.68 3.20 -17.38
C GLY A 193 8.19 2.99 -17.49
N GLU A 194 8.96 3.93 -16.91
CA GLU A 194 10.27 3.60 -16.36
C GLU A 194 10.05 3.52 -14.85
N PHE A 195 10.10 2.29 -14.32
CA PHE A 195 10.18 2.03 -12.89
C PHE A 195 11.58 1.52 -12.60
#